data_AF-A0A9E6ZA14-F1
#
_entry.id   AF-A0A9E6ZA14-F1
#
_cell.length_a   1.000
_cell.length_b   1.000
_cell.length_c   1.000
_cell.angle_alpha   90.00
_cell.angle_beta   90.00
_cell.angle_gamma   90.00
#
_symmetry.space_group_name_H-M   'P 1'
#
loop_
_entity.id
_entity.type
_entity.pdbx_description
1 polymer ?
#
loop_
_entity_poly.entity_id
_entity_poly.type
_entity_poly.pdbx_seq_one_letter_code
_entity_poly.pdbx_strand_id
1 'polypeptide(L)'
;MRIYYFILIALGVIFSHAHGTTSTYHTSVVFGSPKAPVTITELVAPTCHVCSDFSQTLVPKITQHYVRKGKVRLIIIPLTYNYVDLKASQLILGMPNPKQMYANVFKSQDKWLLKKIHSLHLNQYL
;
A
#
# COMPACT_ATOMS: atom_id res chain seq x y z
N MET A 1 9.19 10.19 -52.75
CA MET A 1 9.34 9.05 -51.82
C MET A 1 10.09 9.37 -50.53
N ARG A 2 11.10 10.26 -50.50
CA ARG A 2 11.82 10.65 -49.26
C ARG A 2 10.99 11.44 -48.23
N ILE A 3 9.94 12.16 -48.65
CA ILE A 3 9.15 13.02 -47.74
C ILE A 3 8.16 12.24 -46.85
N TYR A 4 7.63 11.12 -47.36
CA TYR A 4 6.76 10.22 -46.59
C TYR A 4 7.52 9.54 -45.43
N TYR A 5 8.82 9.30 -45.61
CA TYR A 5 9.67 8.71 -44.59
C TYR A 5 9.89 9.66 -43.40
N PHE A 6 10.00 10.98 -43.67
CA PHE A 6 10.09 11.99 -42.62
C PHE A 6 8.78 12.15 -41.82
N ILE A 7 7.62 12.02 -42.48
CA ILE A 7 6.31 12.08 -41.81
C ILE A 7 6.07 10.84 -40.93
N LEU A 8 6.48 9.65 -41.38
CA LEU A 8 6.39 8.42 -40.58
C LEU A 8 7.32 8.43 -39.34
N ILE A 9 8.51 9.01 -39.46
CA ILE A 9 9.42 9.19 -38.32
C ILE A 9 8.83 10.20 -37.33
N ALA A 10 8.25 11.31 -37.80
CA ALA A 10 7.62 12.30 -36.91
C ALA A 10 6.41 11.73 -36.15
N LEU A 11 5.59 10.88 -36.78
CA LEU A 11 4.47 10.18 -36.12
C LEU A 11 4.93 9.12 -35.10
N GLY A 12 6.09 8.49 -35.29
CA GLY A 12 6.65 7.51 -34.37
C GLY A 12 7.22 8.11 -33.07
N VAL A 13 7.70 9.36 -33.10
CA VAL A 13 8.31 10.03 -31.93
C VAL A 13 7.25 10.52 -30.91
N ILE A 14 6.00 10.73 -31.33
CA ILE A 14 4.93 11.24 -30.46
C ILE A 14 4.41 10.16 -29.49
N PHE A 15 4.54 8.87 -29.81
CA PHE A 15 4.05 7.78 -28.95
C PHE A 15 4.95 7.41 -27.75
N SER A 16 6.17 7.95 -27.68
CA SER A 16 7.16 7.55 -26.65
C SER A 16 7.11 8.36 -25.36
N HIS A 17 6.26 9.38 -25.22
CA HIS A 17 6.05 10.07 -23.94
C HIS A 17 4.98 9.38 -23.09
N ALA A 18 5.14 8.08 -22.85
CA ALA A 18 4.51 7.47 -21.70
C ALA A 18 5.22 8.00 -20.45
N HIS A 19 4.78 9.14 -19.92
CA HIS A 19 5.12 9.53 -18.54
C HIS A 19 4.61 8.41 -17.64
N GLY A 20 5.50 7.48 -17.29
CA GLY A 20 5.29 6.56 -16.19
C GLY A 20 5.09 7.41 -14.95
N THR A 21 3.85 7.52 -14.48
CA THR A 21 3.55 8.11 -13.18
C THR A 21 4.11 7.17 -12.12
N THR A 22 5.39 7.34 -11.79
CA THR A 22 5.95 6.82 -10.55
C THR A 22 5.24 7.57 -9.42
N SER A 23 4.11 7.00 -8.99
CA SER A 23 3.41 7.43 -7.79
C SER A 23 4.32 7.13 -6.60
N THR A 24 5.21 8.07 -6.28
CA THR A 24 5.96 8.14 -5.02
C THR A 24 4.99 8.49 -3.91
N TYR A 25 4.08 7.58 -3.63
CA TYR A 25 3.15 7.71 -2.53
C TYR A 25 3.87 7.29 -1.25
N HIS A 26 4.71 8.18 -0.70
CA HIS A 26 5.39 7.95 0.58
C HIS A 26 4.43 7.85 1.78
N THR A 27 3.13 8.07 1.56
CA THR A 27 2.08 8.11 2.57
C THR A 27 1.10 6.92 2.51
N SER A 28 1.30 5.93 1.64
CA SER A 28 0.42 4.75 1.49
C SER A 28 1.14 3.58 0.83
N VAL A 29 0.57 2.39 1.02
CA VAL A 29 1.01 1.18 0.33
C VAL A 29 0.01 0.86 -0.79
N VAL A 30 0.48 0.87 -2.04
CA VAL A 30 -0.40 0.73 -3.22
C VAL A 30 -0.20 -0.60 -3.93
N PHE A 31 -1.26 -1.40 -4.05
CA PHE A 31 -1.29 -2.65 -4.79
C PHE A 31 -2.09 -2.49 -6.11
N GLY A 32 -1.59 -3.10 -7.19
CA GLY A 32 -2.26 -3.10 -8.50
C GLY A 32 -1.89 -1.93 -9.40
N SER A 33 -2.57 -1.87 -10.55
CA SER A 33 -2.35 -0.86 -11.59
C SER A 33 -2.99 0.47 -11.21
N PRO A 34 -2.34 1.62 -11.46
CA PRO A 34 -2.97 2.94 -11.33
C PRO A 34 -4.14 3.15 -12.32
N LYS A 35 -4.25 2.32 -13.36
CA LYS A 35 -5.32 2.35 -14.36
C LYS A 35 -6.46 1.37 -14.08
N ALA A 36 -6.44 0.67 -12.95
CA ALA A 36 -7.54 -0.24 -12.62
C ALA A 36 -8.86 0.54 -12.50
N PRO A 37 -9.98 0.01 -13.03
CA PRO A 37 -11.25 0.75 -13.11
C PRO A 37 -11.90 0.98 -11.74
N VAL A 38 -11.55 0.19 -10.73
CA VAL A 38 -12.04 0.33 -9.35
C VAL A 38 -10.88 0.60 -8.41
N THR A 39 -11.05 1.55 -7.50
CA THR A 39 -10.11 1.81 -6.40
C THR A 39 -10.76 1.49 -5.06
N ILE A 40 -10.07 0.72 -4.22
CA ILE A 40 -10.42 0.47 -2.84
C ILE A 40 -9.36 1.14 -1.98
N THR A 41 -9.80 1.95 -1.02
CA THR A 41 -8.92 2.57 -0.03
C THR A 41 -9.25 2.03 1.35
N GLU A 42 -8.28 1.36 1.97
CA GLU A 42 -8.37 0.90 3.36
C GLU A 42 -7.64 1.89 4.26
N LEU A 43 -8.32 2.35 5.30
CA LEU A 43 -7.73 3.10 6.39
C LEU A 43 -7.41 2.13 7.54
N VAL A 44 -6.14 1.98 7.89
CA VAL A 44 -5.68 0.88 8.73
C VAL A 44 -4.83 1.36 9.90
N ALA A 45 -5.10 0.91 11.12
CA ALA A 45 -4.25 1.17 12.28
C ALA A 45 -3.37 -0.05 12.59
N PRO A 46 -2.02 0.08 12.65
CA PRO A 46 -1.11 -1.03 12.93
C PRO A 46 -1.37 -1.78 14.24
N THR A 47 -1.94 -1.12 15.25
CA THR A 47 -2.29 -1.72 16.55
C THR A 47 -3.69 -2.36 16.60
N CYS A 48 -4.49 -2.24 15.53
CA CYS A 48 -5.85 -2.76 15.49
C CYS A 48 -5.89 -4.25 15.11
N HIS A 49 -6.50 -5.08 15.96
CA HIS A 49 -6.63 -6.53 15.73
C HIS A 49 -7.53 -6.86 14.52
N VAL A 50 -8.65 -6.16 14.34
CA VAL A 50 -9.54 -6.36 13.18
C VAL A 50 -8.83 -6.01 11.87
N CYS A 51 -8.00 -4.96 11.88
CA CYS A 51 -7.15 -4.62 10.75
C CYS A 51 -6.14 -5.74 10.44
N SER A 52 -5.61 -6.40 11.46
CA SER A 52 -4.73 -7.57 11.29
C SER A 52 -5.46 -8.74 10.64
N ASP A 53 -6.66 -9.06 11.12
CA ASP A 53 -7.49 -10.11 10.54
C ASP A 53 -7.83 -9.80 9.09
N PHE A 54 -8.21 -8.56 8.78
CA PHE A 54 -8.45 -8.11 7.41
C PHE A 54 -7.19 -8.25 6.53
N SER A 55 -6.05 -7.78 7.02
CA SER A 55 -4.76 -7.82 6.31
C SER A 55 -4.30 -9.25 6.01
N GLN A 56 -4.53 -10.18 6.95
CA GLN A 56 -4.11 -11.57 6.81
C GLN A 56 -5.08 -12.42 6.00
N THR A 57 -6.37 -12.08 5.99
CA THR A 57 -7.40 -12.95 5.38
C THR A 57 -8.01 -12.38 4.11
N LEU A 58 -8.35 -11.09 4.07
CA LEU A 58 -9.10 -10.46 2.98
C LEU A 58 -8.17 -9.79 1.97
N VAL A 59 -7.12 -9.09 2.40
CA VAL A 59 -6.15 -8.49 1.47
C VAL A 59 -5.58 -9.51 0.48
N PRO A 60 -5.17 -10.75 0.87
CA PRO A 60 -4.69 -11.75 -0.08
C PRO A 60 -5.75 -12.19 -1.08
N LYS A 61 -7.01 -12.38 -0.63
CA LYS A 61 -8.14 -12.75 -1.48
C LYS A 61 -8.46 -11.65 -2.49
N ILE A 62 -8.59 -10.41 -2.03
CA ILE A 62 -8.81 -9.24 -2.90
C ILE A 62 -7.67 -9.13 -3.91
N THR A 63 -6.43 -9.34 -3.45
CA THR A 63 -5.24 -9.28 -4.30
C THR A 63 -5.29 -10.34 -5.41
N GLN A 64 -5.57 -11.59 -5.07
CA GLN A 64 -5.62 -12.70 -6.01
C GLN A 64 -6.77 -12.56 -7.02
N HIS A 65 -7.97 -12.24 -6.54
CA HIS A 65 -9.16 -12.26 -7.39
C HIS A 65 -9.34 -11.01 -8.24
N TYR A 66 -8.84 -9.85 -7.79
CA TYR A 66 -9.13 -8.56 -8.43
C TYR A 66 -7.89 -7.74 -8.75
N VAL A 67 -6.94 -7.61 -7.83
CA VAL A 67 -5.76 -6.74 -8.04
C VAL A 67 -4.84 -7.30 -9.12
N ARG A 68 -4.48 -8.59 -9.03
CA ARG A 68 -3.61 -9.25 -10.04
C ARG A 68 -4.23 -9.29 -11.43
N LYS A 69 -5.56 -9.22 -11.51
CA LYS A 69 -6.32 -9.19 -12.77
C LYS A 69 -6.51 -7.76 -13.31
N GLY A 70 -5.90 -6.75 -12.68
CA GLY A 70 -6.01 -5.35 -13.09
C GLY A 70 -7.40 -4.72 -12.86
N LYS A 71 -8.30 -5.41 -12.13
CA LYS A 71 -9.67 -4.93 -11.88
C LYS A 71 -9.73 -3.92 -10.74
N VAL A 72 -8.87 -4.07 -9.74
CA VAL A 72 -8.84 -3.25 -8.54
C VAL A 72 -7.45 -2.69 -8.29
N ARG A 73 -7.40 -1.40 -7.94
CA ARG A 73 -6.27 -0.76 -7.26
C ARG A 73 -6.59 -0.71 -5.76
N LEU A 74 -5.78 -1.34 -4.93
CA LEU A 74 -5.94 -1.32 -3.48
C LEU A 74 -4.90 -0.35 -2.88
N ILE A 75 -5.36 0.64 -2.12
CA ILE A 75 -4.54 1.65 -1.46
C ILE A 75 -4.71 1.47 0.04
N ILE A 76 -3.60 1.30 0.74
CA ILE A 76 -3.59 1.17 2.19
C ILE A 76 -3.02 2.44 2.80
N ILE A 77 -3.84 3.18 3.53
CA ILE A 77 -3.47 4.43 4.21
C ILE A 77 -3.40 4.14 5.71
N PRO A 78 -2.24 4.38 6.36
CA PRO A 78 -2.15 4.21 7.79
C PRO A 78 -2.95 5.29 8.54
N LEU A 79 -3.73 4.85 9.53
CA LEU A 79 -4.31 5.67 10.58
C LEU A 79 -3.43 5.61 11.83
N THR A 80 -3.12 6.79 12.38
CA THR A 80 -2.25 6.92 13.55
C THR A 80 -3.06 7.38 14.75
N TYR A 81 -3.72 6.45 15.46
CA TYR A 81 -4.49 6.77 16.65
C TYR A 81 -3.60 6.97 17.89
N ASN A 82 -2.43 6.35 17.91
CA ASN A 82 -1.47 6.46 19.00
C ASN A 82 -0.02 6.49 18.51
N TYR A 83 0.92 6.68 19.44
CA TYR A 83 2.35 6.74 19.12
C TYR A 83 2.89 5.45 18.50
N VAL A 84 2.37 4.29 18.90
CA VAL A 84 2.80 2.99 18.37
C VAL A 84 2.35 2.84 16.92
N ASP A 85 1.12 3.23 16.61
CA ASP A 85 0.61 3.28 15.23
C ASP A 85 1.47 4.19 14.35
N LEU A 86 1.81 5.38 14.85
CA LEU A 86 2.67 6.32 14.12
C LEU A 86 4.03 5.69 13.80
N LYS A 87 4.69 5.09 14.78
CA LYS A 87 6.01 4.47 14.58
C LYS A 87 5.97 3.27 13.64
N ALA A 88 4.96 2.40 13.79
CA ALA A 88 4.78 1.27 12.88
C ALA A 88 4.48 1.74 11.45
N SER A 89 3.68 2.80 11.28
CA SER A 89 3.37 3.38 9.97
C SER A 89 4.60 4.00 9.30
N GLN A 90 5.43 4.71 10.06
CA GLN A 90 6.72 5.21 9.58
C GLN A 90 7.63 4.07 9.11
N LEU A 91 7.67 2.96 9.85
CA LEU A 91 8.45 1.77 9.47
C LEU A 91 7.92 1.15 8.17
N ILE A 92 6.60 0.99 8.03
CA ILE A 92 5.99 0.44 6.82
C ILE A 92 6.35 1.28 5.61
N LEU A 93 6.14 2.59 5.69
CA LEU A 93 6.28 3.52 4.57
C LEU A 93 7.73 3.85 4.23
N GLY A 94 8.63 3.81 5.23
CA GLY A 94 10.04 4.12 5.06
C GLY A 94 10.89 2.97 4.52
N MET A 95 10.33 1.76 4.42
CA MET A 95 11.07 0.59 3.96
C MET A 95 11.14 0.51 2.42
N PRO A 96 12.24 -0.01 1.84
CA PRO A 96 12.35 -0.18 0.38
C PRO A 96 11.23 -1.04 -0.23
N ASN A 97 10.69 -1.98 0.55
CA ASN A 97 9.55 -2.80 0.17
C ASN A 97 8.37 -2.60 1.16
N PRO A 98 7.58 -1.54 0.99
CA PRO A 98 6.53 -1.18 1.94
C PRO A 98 5.38 -2.21 1.96
N LYS A 99 5.13 -2.92 0.85
CA LYS A 99 4.12 -3.99 0.77
C LYS A 99 4.48 -5.18 1.65
N GLN A 100 5.73 -5.62 1.56
CA GLN A 100 6.22 -6.72 2.37
C GLN A 100 6.28 -6.31 3.84
N MET A 101 6.72 -5.07 4.13
CA MET A 101 6.76 -4.58 5.50
C MET A 101 5.34 -4.49 6.09
N TYR A 102 4.37 -3.94 5.37
CA TYR A 102 2.96 -3.93 5.76
C TYR A 102 2.47 -5.35 6.13
N ALA A 103 2.69 -6.33 5.25
CA ALA A 103 2.27 -7.72 5.52
C ALA A 103 2.96 -8.31 6.76
N ASN A 104 4.25 -8.03 6.95
CA ASN A 104 5.01 -8.53 8.10
C ASN A 104 4.55 -7.90 9.42
N VAL A 105 4.23 -6.60 9.43
CA VAL A 105 3.71 -5.90 10.60
C VAL A 105 2.42 -6.57 11.07
N PHE A 106 1.46 -6.83 10.18
CA PHE A 106 0.22 -7.49 10.59
C PHE A 106 0.39 -8.98 10.91
N LYS A 107 1.19 -9.72 10.13
CA LYS A 107 1.48 -11.15 10.38
C LYS A 107 2.14 -11.42 11.74
N SER A 108 2.83 -10.43 12.30
CA SER A 108 3.51 -10.55 13.60
C SER A 108 2.97 -9.59 14.66
N GLN A 109 1.78 -9.03 14.43
CA GLN A 109 1.17 -7.98 15.24
C GLN A 109 1.20 -8.28 16.74
N ASP A 110 0.66 -9.43 17.11
CA ASP A 110 0.69 -10.02 18.43
C ASP A 110 2.10 -10.07 19.02
N LYS A 111 3.11 -10.48 18.25
CA LYS A 111 4.48 -10.60 18.77
C LYS A 111 5.14 -9.28 19.14
N TRP A 112 4.96 -8.24 18.31
CA TRP A 112 5.60 -6.94 18.58
C TRP A 112 4.74 -6.00 19.43
N LEU A 113 3.40 -6.16 19.43
CA LEU A 113 2.51 -5.42 20.33
C LEU A 113 2.58 -5.92 21.78
N LEU A 114 2.64 -7.25 21.98
CA LEU A 114 2.58 -7.84 23.32
C LEU A 114 3.82 -7.55 24.19
N LYS A 115 4.88 -6.95 23.62
CA LYS A 115 6.08 -6.56 24.39
C LYS A 115 5.83 -5.45 25.43
N LYS A 116 4.64 -4.82 25.44
CA LYS A 116 4.32 -3.70 26.36
C LYS A 116 2.96 -3.81 27.08
N ILE A 117 2.21 -4.89 26.85
CA ILE A 117 0.83 -5.00 27.32
C ILE A 117 0.72 -5.50 28.78
N HIS A 118 1.77 -6.13 29.33
CA HIS A 118 1.77 -6.55 30.74
C HIS A 118 1.96 -5.39 31.74
N SER A 119 2.32 -4.17 31.30
CA SER A 119 2.62 -3.05 32.21
C SER A 119 1.80 -1.77 31.97
N LEU A 120 0.85 -1.75 31.02
CA LEU A 120 0.14 -0.52 30.64
C LEU A 120 -1.38 -0.56 30.78
N HIS A 121 -1.97 -1.70 31.15
CA HIS A 121 -3.43 -1.80 31.21
C HIS A 121 -4.10 -1.18 32.45
N LEU A 122 -3.39 -0.55 33.38
CA LEU A 122 -4.02 0.03 34.58
C LEU A 122 -3.74 1.52 34.86
N ASN A 123 -2.87 2.21 34.11
CA ASN A 123 -2.43 3.57 34.46
C ASN A 123 -2.63 4.63 33.38
N GLN A 124 -3.46 4.40 32.37
CA GLN A 124 -3.77 5.46 31.40
C GLN A 124 -5.18 6.06 31.57
N TYR A 125 -5.95 5.57 32.55
CA TYR A 125 -7.29 6.08 32.86
C TYR A 125 -7.56 6.24 34.38
N LEU A 126 -6.50 6.27 35.20
CA LEU A 126 -6.54 6.70 36.61
C LEU A 126 -5.46 7.76 36.84
#